data_AF-A0A2V8DHR8-F1
#
_entry.id   AF-A0A2V8DHR8-F1
#
_cell.length_a   1.000
_cell.length_b   1.000
_cell.length_c   1.000
_cell.angle_alpha   90.00
_cell.angle_beta   90.00
_cell.angle_gamma   90.00
#
_symmetry.space_group_name_H-M   'P 1'
#
loop_
_entity.id
_entity.type
_entity.pdbx_description
1 polymer ?
#
loop_
_entity_poly.entity_id
_entity_poly.type
_entity_poly.pdbx_seq_one_letter_code
_entity_poly.pdbx_strand_id
1 'polypeptide(L)'
;MNSEFDVVIAGGGLAGLTLARQLHIEAPHVRVLVCEKRRHPVPEAAFKVGESSVEIGAHYFKTIVDLEALLERDHLPKLGLRYFFPYENNRDIATRVELGTSVFPP
;
A
#
# COMPACT_ATOMS: atom_id res chain seq x y z
N MET A 1 -13.47 21.57 25.65
CA MET A 1 -12.68 20.54 24.92
C MET A 1 -11.44 21.24 24.41
N ASN A 2 -10.25 20.72 24.70
CA ASN A 2 -9.01 21.38 24.25
C ASN A 2 -8.82 21.08 22.76
N SER A 3 -8.99 22.07 21.88
CA SER A 3 -9.01 21.91 20.42
C SER A 3 -7.61 21.87 19.78
N GLU A 4 -6.57 21.80 20.60
CA GLU A 4 -5.18 21.88 20.15
C GLU A 4 -4.70 20.53 19.60
N PHE A 5 -4.05 20.55 18.44
CA PHE A 5 -3.39 19.38 17.85
C PHE A 5 -1.93 19.73 17.64
N ASP A 6 -1.05 18.77 17.91
CA ASP A 6 0.39 18.93 17.68
C ASP A 6 0.71 18.79 16.18
N VAL A 7 -0.05 17.93 15.49
CA VAL A 7 0.13 17.66 14.06
C VAL A 7 -1.23 17.65 13.36
N VAL A 8 -1.32 18.39 12.25
CA VAL A 8 -2.48 18.35 11.34
C VAL A 8 -2.02 17.77 9.99
N ILE A 9 -2.61 16.64 9.61
CA ILE A 9 -2.37 15.96 8.33
C ILE A 9 -3.52 16.30 7.38
N ALA A 10 -3.24 17.04 6.31
CA ALA A 10 -4.21 17.38 5.28
C ALA A 10 -4.28 16.27 4.21
N GLY A 11 -5.17 15.30 4.43
CA GLY A 11 -5.47 14.20 3.49
C GLY A 11 -5.50 12.83 4.18
N GLY A 12 -6.62 12.12 4.03
CA GLY A 12 -6.86 10.74 4.49
C GLY A 12 -6.57 9.70 3.40
N GLY A 13 -5.54 9.95 2.59
CA GLY A 13 -5.00 8.96 1.64
C GLY A 13 -4.03 7.99 2.29
N LEU A 14 -3.45 7.08 1.49
CA LEU A 14 -2.46 6.10 1.97
C LEU A 14 -1.34 6.77 2.78
N ALA A 15 -0.69 7.79 2.20
CA ALA A 15 0.40 8.51 2.86
C ALA A 15 0.01 9.18 4.19
N GLY A 16 -1.15 9.86 4.21
CA GLY A 16 -1.59 10.57 5.41
C GLY A 16 -2.02 9.64 6.54
N LEU A 17 -2.74 8.55 6.19
CA LEU A 17 -3.17 7.56 7.17
C LEU A 17 -2.01 6.72 7.69
N THR A 18 -1.02 6.37 6.85
CA THR A 18 0.16 5.63 7.33
C THR A 18 1.03 6.49 8.21
N LEU A 19 1.20 7.78 7.90
CA LEU A 19 1.89 8.72 8.79
C LEU A 19 1.15 8.85 10.13
N ALA A 20 -0.18 9.03 10.10
CA ALA A 20 -0.98 9.12 11.32
C ALA A 20 -0.85 7.85 12.19
N ARG A 21 -0.88 6.66 11.56
CA ARG A 21 -0.71 5.38 12.25
C ARG A 21 0.69 5.24 12.84
N GLN A 22 1.73 5.62 12.09
CA GLN A 22 3.11 5.56 12.57
C GLN A 22 3.32 6.49 13.78
N LEU A 23 2.83 7.74 13.72
CA LEU A 23 2.89 8.68 14.84
C LEU A 23 2.14 8.15 16.07
N HIS A 24 0.99 7.48 15.86
CA HIS A 24 0.25 6.87 16.97
C HIS A 24 1.04 5.75 17.67
N ILE A 25 1.85 5.00 16.92
CA ILE A 25 2.70 3.92 17.46
C ILE A 25 3.96 4.48 18.12
N GLU A 26 4.71 5.35 17.43
CA GLU A 26 6.02 5.82 17.87
C GLU A 26 5.97 7.00 18.85
N ALA A 27 4.90 7.80 18.80
CA ALA A 27 4.73 9.02 19.59
C ALA A 27 3.30 9.15 20.12
N PRO A 28 2.83 8.25 21.00
CA PRO A 28 1.43 8.19 21.45
C PRO A 28 0.95 9.43 22.22
N HIS A 29 1.87 10.30 22.64
CA HIS A 29 1.58 11.58 23.29
C HIS A 29 1.21 12.69 22.29
N VAL A 30 1.52 12.52 21.01
CA VAL A 30 1.24 13.48 19.94
C VAL A 30 -0.23 13.40 19.55
N ARG A 31 -0.93 14.54 19.63
CA ARG A 31 -2.32 14.67 19.21
C ARG A 31 -2.39 14.97 17.73
N VAL A 32 -2.76 13.97 16.94
CA VAL A 32 -2.86 14.06 15.47
C VAL A 32 -4.31 14.32 15.04
N LEU A 33 -4.52 15.30 14.16
CA LEU A 33 -5.75 15.49 13.39
C LEU A 33 -5.53 15.13 11.92
N VAL A 34 -6.35 14.24 11.37
CA VAL A 34 -6.38 13.98 9.92
C VAL A 34 -7.60 14.67 9.32
N CYS A 35 -7.36 15.65 8.45
CA CYS A 35 -8.39 16.38 7.72
C CYS A 35 -8.57 15.78 6.32
N GLU A 36 -9.67 15.09 6.07
CA GLU A 36 -10.01 14.52 4.76
C GLU A 36 -11.24 15.21 4.15
N LYS A 37 -11.16 15.54 2.86
CA LYS A 37 -12.24 16.18 2.11
C LYS A 37 -13.41 15.23 1.83
N ARG A 38 -13.11 13.96 1.54
CA ARG A 38 -14.09 12.92 1.25
C ARG A 38 -14.82 12.52 2.54
N ARG A 39 -16.12 12.29 2.44
CA ARG A 39 -16.90 11.72 3.53
C ARG A 39 -16.58 10.23 3.64
N HIS A 40 -16.39 9.75 4.87
CA HIS A 40 -16.23 8.34 5.19
C HIS A 40 -17.61 7.67 5.42
N PRO A 41 -17.74 6.34 5.17
CA PRO A 41 -16.74 5.46 4.57
C PRO A 41 -16.50 5.81 3.10
N VAL A 42 -15.25 5.74 2.66
CA VAL A 42 -14.93 5.84 1.24
C VAL A 42 -15.26 4.50 0.55
N PRO A 43 -15.61 4.48 -0.74
CA PRO A 43 -15.77 3.23 -1.48
C PRO A 43 -14.50 2.38 -1.38
N GLU A 44 -14.68 1.07 -1.15
CA GLU A 44 -13.59 0.09 -1.04
C GLU A 44 -12.73 0.09 -2.31
N ALA A 45 -13.39 0.07 -3.47
CA ALA A 45 -12.79 0.38 -4.75
C ALA A 45 -13.04 1.86 -5.08
N ALA A 46 -12.01 2.69 -4.95
CA ALA A 46 -11.98 4.03 -5.53
C ALA A 46 -11.06 4.02 -6.75
N PHE A 47 -11.31 4.88 -7.75
CA PHE A 47 -10.33 5.17 -8.82
C PHE A 47 -9.07 5.82 -8.21
N LYS A 48 -8.23 5.03 -7.55
CA LYS A 48 -6.91 5.39 -7.05
C LYS A 48 -5.93 4.45 -7.73
N VAL A 49 -4.95 5.02 -8.41
CA VAL A 49 -3.83 4.27 -9.00
C VAL A 49 -2.78 3.99 -7.90
N GLY A 50 -1.95 2.96 -8.10
CA GLY A 50 -0.87 2.61 -7.17
C GLY A 50 -1.14 1.43 -6.24
N GLU A 51 -1.88 0.43 -6.72
CA GLU A 51 -2.22 -0.79 -5.94
C GLU A 51 -1.01 -1.70 -5.69
N SER A 52 -0.03 -1.66 -6.60
CA SER A 52 1.14 -2.53 -6.52
C SER A 52 2.24 -1.88 -5.69
N SER A 53 2.71 -2.60 -4.66
CA SER A 53 3.87 -2.20 -3.85
C SER A 53 5.14 -2.97 -4.26
N VAL A 54 6.28 -2.47 -3.81
CA VAL A 54 7.59 -3.16 -3.81
C VAL A 54 7.92 -3.61 -2.39
N GLU A 55 8.96 -4.42 -2.25
CA GLU A 55 9.37 -5.08 -1.01
C GLU A 55 9.55 -4.08 0.15
N ILE A 56 10.16 -2.91 -0.11
CA ILE A 56 10.34 -1.87 0.91
C ILE A 56 9.02 -1.26 1.37
N GLY A 57 8.06 -1.06 0.47
CA GLY A 57 6.74 -0.55 0.80
C GLY A 57 5.92 -1.58 1.57
N ALA A 58 5.99 -2.84 1.16
CA ALA A 58 5.37 -3.95 1.88
C ALA A 58 5.95 -4.09 3.29
N HIS A 59 7.26 -3.97 3.46
CA HIS A 59 7.91 -3.97 4.77
C HIS A 59 7.45 -2.80 5.65
N TYR A 60 7.37 -1.58 5.10
CA TYR A 60 6.83 -0.44 5.82
C TYR A 60 5.40 -0.69 6.32
N PHE A 61 4.51 -1.19 5.45
CA PHE A 61 3.14 -1.51 5.85
C PHE A 61 3.07 -2.62 6.89
N LYS A 62 3.78 -3.72 6.67
CA LYS A 62 3.77 -4.89 7.53
C LYS A 62 4.35 -4.59 8.91
N THR A 63 5.55 -4.03 8.95
CA THR A 63 6.37 -3.95 10.17
C THR A 63 6.30 -2.59 10.85
N ILE A 64 6.36 -1.49 10.10
CA ILE A 64 6.50 -0.15 10.70
C ILE A 64 5.14 0.41 11.14
N VAL A 65 4.10 0.24 10.32
CA VAL A 65 2.74 0.69 10.65
C VAL A 65 1.84 -0.42 11.18
N ASP A 66 2.42 -1.60 11.46
CA ASP A 66 1.76 -2.73 12.14
C ASP A 66 0.45 -3.17 11.46
N LEU A 67 0.56 -3.59 10.19
CA LEU A 67 -0.56 -4.08 9.37
C LEU A 67 -0.36 -5.51 8.86
N GLU A 68 0.57 -6.28 9.43
CA GLU A 68 0.85 -7.67 9.01
C GLU A 68 -0.43 -8.52 8.93
N ALA A 69 -1.21 -8.59 10.01
CA ALA A 69 -2.42 -9.40 10.05
C ALA A 69 -3.51 -8.92 9.05
N LEU A 70 -3.54 -7.63 8.72
CA LEU A 70 -4.44 -7.09 7.70
C LEU A 70 -3.99 -7.54 6.31
N LEU A 71 -2.69 -7.40 6.02
CA LEU A 71 -2.10 -7.78 4.74
C LEU A 71 -2.26 -9.27 4.46
N GLU A 72 -2.05 -10.13 5.46
CA GLU A 72 -2.18 -11.58 5.31
C GLU A 72 -3.61 -12.05 5.10
N ARG A 73 -4.59 -11.33 5.68
CA ARG A 73 -6.01 -11.68 5.54
C ARG A 73 -6.62 -11.19 4.22
N ASP A 74 -6.29 -9.96 3.83
CA ASP A 74 -7.05 -9.23 2.80
C ASP A 74 -6.25 -9.00 1.51
N HIS A 75 -4.95 -9.32 1.46
CA HIS A 75 -4.10 -9.06 0.29
C HIS A 75 -3.29 -10.29 -0.17
N LEU A 76 -2.99 -10.33 -1.47
CA LEU A 76 -2.17 -11.40 -2.07
C LEU A 76 -0.68 -11.02 -2.05
N PRO A 77 0.23 -11.98 -1.80
CA PRO A 77 1.65 -11.73 -1.92
C PRO A 77 2.01 -11.52 -3.40
N LYS A 78 2.73 -10.44 -3.68
CA LYS A 78 3.21 -10.13 -5.02
C LYS A 78 4.55 -10.80 -5.26
N LEU A 79 4.59 -11.77 -6.17
CA LEU A 79 5.81 -12.47 -6.56
C LEU A 79 6.59 -11.69 -7.63
N GLY A 80 7.07 -10.49 -7.27
CA GLY A 80 7.87 -9.65 -8.14
C GLY A 80 7.16 -9.17 -9.40
N LEU A 81 7.92 -8.96 -10.47
CA LEU A 81 7.43 -8.56 -11.79
C LEU A 81 7.65 -9.71 -12.78
N ARG A 82 6.71 -9.83 -13.73
CA ARG A 82 6.77 -10.80 -14.82
C ARG A 82 6.61 -10.08 -16.15
N TYR A 83 7.57 -10.28 -17.03
CA TYR A 83 7.65 -9.65 -18.34
C TYR A 83 7.54 -10.71 -19.44
N PHE A 84 6.76 -10.40 -20.47
CA PHE A 84 6.66 -11.18 -21.70
C PHE A 84 7.17 -10.30 -22.84
N PHE A 85 8.29 -10.69 -23.43
CA PHE A 85 8.90 -9.90 -24.50
C PHE A 85 8.15 -10.11 -25.83
N PRO A 86 8.06 -9.08 -26.70
CA PRO A 86 7.39 -9.23 -27.99
C PRO A 86 7.97 -10.38 -28.83
N TYR A 87 7.09 -11.12 -29.49
CA TYR A 87 7.45 -12.19 -30.42
C TYR A 87 6.43 -12.22 -31.58
N GLU A 88 6.94 -12.24 -32.81
CA GLU A 88 6.15 -12.18 -34.05
C GLU A 88 5.06 -11.09 -34.03
N ASN A 89 3.78 -11.50 -34.08
CA ASN A 89 2.60 -10.62 -34.14
C ASN A 89 1.95 -10.40 -32.76
N ASN A 90 2.59 -10.84 -31.67
CA ASN A 90 2.08 -10.71 -30.31
C ASN A 90 0.70 -11.37 -30.07
N ARG A 91 0.31 -12.37 -30.85
CA ARG A 91 -0.99 -13.06 -30.66
C ARG A 91 -0.94 -14.24 -29.71
N ASP A 92 0.19 -14.93 -29.65
CA ASP A 92 0.41 -16.04 -28.71
C ASP A 92 1.39 -15.56 -27.62
N ILE A 93 1.00 -15.71 -26.35
CA ILE A 93 1.85 -15.37 -25.21
C ILE A 93 2.73 -16.56 -24.79
N ALA A 94 2.32 -17.79 -25.11
CA ALA A 94 3.04 -19.01 -24.72
C ALA A 94 4.33 -19.21 -25.51
N THR A 95 4.47 -18.56 -26.66
CA THR A 95 5.68 -18.59 -27.51
C THR A 95 6.67 -17.48 -27.16
N ARG A 96 6.31 -16.57 -26.25
CA ARG A 96 7.16 -15.41 -25.90
C ARG A 96 8.21 -15.78 -24.87
N VAL A 97 9.36 -15.11 -24.98
CA VAL A 97 10.37 -15.13 -23.91
C VAL A 97 9.76 -14.50 -22.66
N GLU A 98 9.84 -15.22 -21.55
CA GLU A 98 9.37 -14.81 -20.23
C GLU A 98 10.55 -14.48 -19.32
N LEU A 99 10.45 -13.37 -18.57
CA LEU A 99 11.33 -13.05 -17.45
C LEU A 99 10.51 -12.79 -16.20
N GLY A 100 10.71 -13.60 -15.17
CA GLY A 100 10.06 -13.45 -13.87
C GLY A 100 10.35 -14.63 -12.97
N THR A 101 10.00 -14.50 -11.70
CA THR A 101 10.12 -15.58 -10.72
C THR A 101 8.95 -16.56 -10.85
N SER A 102 9.23 -17.85 -10.68
CA SER A 102 8.23 -18.93 -10.73
C SER A 102 7.93 -19.55 -9.36
N VAL A 103 8.73 -19.20 -8.35
CA VAL A 103 8.60 -19.69 -6.97
C VAL A 103 8.81 -18.53 -6.00
N PHE A 104 8.12 -18.57 -4.85
CA PHE A 104 8.37 -17.64 -3.76
C PHE A 104 9.79 -17.84 -3.22
N PRO A 105 10.52 -16.75 -2.89
CA PRO A 105 11.79 -16.87 -2.19
C PRO A 105 11.60 -17.56 -0.83
N PRO A 106 12.61 -18.33 -0.36
CA PRO A 106 12.55 -19.05 0.91
C PRO A 106 12.45 -18.13 2.13
#